data_AF-A0A2Z6NUK6-F1
#
_entry.id   AF-A0A2Z6NUK6-F1
#
_cell.length_a   1.000
_cell.length_b   1.000
_cell.length_c   1.000
_cell.angle_alpha   90.00
_cell.angle_beta   90.00
_cell.angle_gamma   90.00
#
_symmetry.space_group_name_H-M   'P 1'
#
loop_
_entity.id
_entity.type
_entity.pdbx_description
1 polymer ?
#
loop_
_entity_poly.entity_id
_entity_poly.type
_entity_poly.pdbx_seq_one_letter_code
_entity_poly.pdbx_strand_id
1 'polypeptide(L)'
;MPSAQDPFYVVKEDIQDSIDRLQSNFHQWENTSDSGEHLNLSKEVLAACGSIEWQVDELDKAISVASRDPSWYGIDEVEIENRRRWTSNARTQVRTVKKTVEAGKGSNTATHASINGMHRELMRLPDSHQSTSKSNQYSAGDNDDFIESESDRQMLLIKCGILCTCIQL
;
A
#
# COMPACT_ATOMS: atom_id res chain seq x y z
N MET A 1 14.94 5.19 -41.93
CA MET A 1 14.73 4.50 -40.64
C MET A 1 14.48 5.58 -39.60
N PRO A 2 13.35 5.59 -38.88
CA PRO A 2 13.22 6.48 -37.72
C PRO A 2 14.34 6.14 -36.73
N SER A 3 15.02 7.17 -36.22
CA SER A 3 16.03 7.01 -35.18
C SER A 3 15.40 6.24 -34.02
N ALA A 4 16.06 5.20 -33.51
CA ALA A 4 15.59 4.48 -32.34
C ALA A 4 15.36 5.50 -31.22
N GLN A 5 14.13 5.56 -30.70
CA GLN A 5 13.80 6.44 -29.59
C GLN A 5 14.60 5.98 -28.38
N ASP A 6 15.25 6.94 -27.71
CA ASP A 6 16.08 6.63 -26.54
C ASP A 6 15.22 5.92 -25.48
N PRO A 7 15.61 4.71 -25.03
CA PRO A 7 14.84 3.93 -24.05
C PRO A 7 14.50 4.70 -22.77
N PHE A 8 15.34 5.65 -22.36
CA PHE A 8 15.07 6.49 -21.21
C PHE A 8 13.78 7.30 -21.39
N TYR A 9 13.58 7.93 -22.56
CA TYR A 9 12.43 8.79 -22.79
C TYR A 9 11.13 8.01 -22.94
N VAL A 10 11.21 6.79 -23.48
CA VAL A 10 10.05 5.88 -23.52
C VAL A 10 9.61 5.51 -22.10
N VAL A 11 10.53 5.04 -21.27
CA VAL A 11 10.21 4.67 -19.88
C VAL A 11 9.79 5.88 -19.05
N LYS A 12 10.38 7.05 -19.32
CA LYS A 12 10.00 8.32 -18.69
C LYS A 12 8.55 8.68 -19.01
N GLU A 13 8.11 8.54 -20.26
CA GLU A 13 6.73 8.77 -20.68
C GLU A 13 5.77 7.80 -19.97
N ASP A 14 6.08 6.51 -19.94
CA ASP A 14 5.26 5.51 -19.23
C ASP A 14 5.12 5.80 -17.73
N ILE A 15 6.22 6.23 -17.09
CA ILE A 15 6.21 6.63 -15.68
C ILE A 15 5.42 7.93 -15.49
N GLN A 16 5.55 8.90 -16.40
CA GLN A 16 4.80 10.16 -16.33
C GLN A 16 3.30 9.90 -16.45
N ASP A 17 2.86 9.05 -17.38
CA ASP A 17 1.46 8.63 -17.51
C ASP A 17 0.95 7.96 -16.23
N SER A 18 1.81 7.16 -15.58
CA SER A 18 1.49 6.53 -14.30
C SER A 18 1.35 7.55 -13.17
N ILE A 19 2.18 8.59 -13.15
CA ILE A 19 2.10 9.72 -12.20
C ILE A 19 0.82 10.52 -12.44
N ASP A 20 0.45 10.80 -13.68
CA ASP A 20 -0.75 11.57 -14.01
C ASP A 20 -2.03 10.82 -13.60
N ARG A 21 -2.04 9.49 -13.77
CA ARG A 21 -3.08 8.61 -13.24
C ARG A 21 -3.12 8.59 -11.72
N LEU A 22 -1.95 8.53 -11.07
CA LEU A 22 -1.84 8.62 -9.61
C LEU A 22 -2.44 9.94 -9.09
N GLN A 23 -2.13 11.07 -9.73
CA GLN A 23 -2.68 12.38 -9.37
C GLN A 23 -4.19 12.43 -9.54
N SER A 24 -4.72 11.84 -10.62
CA SER A 24 -6.17 11.73 -10.85
C SER A 24 -6.86 10.93 -9.75
N ASN A 25 -6.30 9.76 -9.40
CA ASN A 25 -6.81 8.92 -8.31
C ASN A 25 -6.69 9.62 -6.94
N PHE A 26 -5.62 10.38 -6.72
CA PHE A 26 -5.43 11.16 -5.49
C PHE A 26 -6.46 12.28 -5.36
N HIS A 27 -6.74 13.03 -6.43
CA HIS A 27 -7.79 14.04 -6.42
C HIS A 27 -9.19 13.44 -6.24
N GLN A 28 -9.44 12.26 -6.80
CA GLN A 28 -10.68 11.54 -6.51
C GLN A 28 -10.77 11.18 -5.03
N TRP A 29 -9.69 10.63 -4.46
CA TRP A 29 -9.60 10.30 -3.03
C TRP A 29 -9.85 11.52 -2.12
N GLU A 30 -9.30 12.70 -2.44
CA GLU A 30 -9.53 13.94 -1.68
C GLU A 30 -11.00 14.40 -1.69
N ASN A 31 -11.71 14.17 -2.79
CA ASN A 31 -13.10 14.61 -2.97
C ASN A 31 -14.14 13.57 -2.54
N THR A 32 -13.74 12.31 -2.36
CA THR A 32 -14.64 11.22 -1.95
C THR A 32 -15.04 11.35 -0.49
N SER A 33 -16.35 11.52 -0.24
CA SER A 33 -16.92 11.53 1.13
C SER A 33 -17.39 10.16 1.60
N ASP A 34 -17.54 9.17 0.70
CA ASP A 34 -17.91 7.82 1.08
C ASP A 34 -16.75 7.07 1.74
N SER A 35 -16.96 6.57 2.96
CA SER A 35 -15.91 5.93 3.76
C SER A 35 -15.38 4.64 3.12
N GLY A 36 -16.25 3.86 2.46
CA GLY A 36 -15.88 2.59 1.83
C GLY A 36 -15.01 2.81 0.58
N GLU A 37 -15.45 3.67 -0.32
CA GLU A 37 -14.71 4.08 -1.51
C GLU A 37 -13.40 4.79 -1.15
N HIS A 38 -13.41 5.67 -0.13
CA HIS A 38 -12.21 6.37 0.33
C HIS A 38 -11.13 5.40 0.84
N LEU A 39 -11.50 4.31 1.53
CA LEU A 39 -10.54 3.27 1.95
C LEU A 39 -9.97 2.47 0.78
N ASN A 40 -10.78 2.17 -0.24
CA ASN A 40 -10.33 1.46 -1.43
C ASN A 40 -9.40 2.33 -2.28
N LEU A 41 -9.78 3.59 -2.52
CA LEU A 41 -8.94 4.58 -3.21
C LEU A 41 -7.62 4.82 -2.47
N SER A 42 -7.64 4.87 -1.13
CA SER A 42 -6.41 4.98 -0.34
C SER A 42 -5.45 3.81 -0.60
N LYS A 43 -5.96 2.57 -0.65
CA LYS A 43 -5.12 1.39 -0.98
C LYS A 43 -4.59 1.47 -2.40
N GLU A 44 -5.41 1.88 -3.36
CA GLU A 44 -5.03 2.01 -4.76
C GLU A 44 -3.94 3.08 -4.96
N VAL A 45 -4.12 4.27 -4.39
CA VAL A 45 -3.14 5.37 -4.45
C VAL A 45 -1.82 4.94 -3.81
N LEU A 46 -1.84 4.22 -2.68
CA LEU A 46 -0.62 3.72 -2.04
C LEU A 46 0.08 2.63 -2.88
N ALA A 47 -0.68 1.73 -3.50
CA ALA A 47 -0.13 0.70 -4.38
C ALA A 47 0.51 1.33 -5.63
N ALA A 48 -0.16 2.30 -6.25
CA ALA A 48 0.37 3.07 -7.37
C ALA A 48 1.63 3.85 -6.98
N CYS A 49 1.66 4.48 -5.80
CA CYS A 49 2.88 5.12 -5.28
C CYS A 49 4.04 4.12 -5.18
N GLY A 50 3.81 2.93 -4.62
CA GLY A 50 4.86 1.92 -4.49
C GLY A 50 5.38 1.41 -5.84
N SER A 51 4.49 1.20 -6.80
CA SER A 51 4.86 0.80 -8.17
C SER A 51 5.74 1.85 -8.83
N ILE A 52 5.31 3.12 -8.79
CA ILE A 52 6.03 4.22 -9.43
C ILE A 52 7.37 4.48 -8.73
N GLU A 53 7.42 4.43 -7.40
CA GLU A 53 8.68 4.53 -6.63
C GLU A 53 9.70 3.51 -7.12
N TRP A 54 9.29 2.25 -7.28
CA TRP A 54 10.17 1.20 -7.80
C TRP A 54 10.63 1.48 -9.24
N GLN A 55 9.72 1.87 -10.14
CA GLN A 55 10.07 2.19 -11.53
C GLN A 55 11.08 3.34 -11.63
N VAL A 56 10.88 4.40 -10.83
CA VAL A 56 11.80 5.54 -10.76
C VAL A 56 13.15 5.12 -10.19
N ASP A 57 13.17 4.26 -9.17
CA ASP A 57 14.40 3.73 -8.56
C ASP A 57 15.21 2.87 -9.55
N GLU A 58 14.55 2.03 -10.37
CA GLU A 58 15.23 1.27 -11.43
C GLU A 58 15.79 2.17 -12.52
N LEU A 59 15.05 3.21 -12.93
CA LEU A 59 15.54 4.18 -13.90
C LEU A 59 16.74 4.98 -13.37
N ASP A 60 16.74 5.33 -12.08
CA ASP A 60 17.84 6.01 -11.38
C ASP A 60 19.12 5.14 -11.35
N LYS A 61 18.97 3.82 -11.17
CA LYS A 61 20.10 2.87 -11.29
C LYS A 61 20.64 2.83 -12.71
N ALA A 62 19.79 2.84 -13.73
CA ALA A 62 20.22 2.86 -15.13
C ALA A 62 20.99 4.15 -15.47
N ILE A 63 20.54 5.31 -14.98
CA ILE A 63 21.28 6.58 -15.09
C ILE A 63 22.63 6.49 -14.39
N SER A 64 22.67 5.89 -13.20
CA SER A 64 23.92 5.72 -12.44
C SER A 64 24.94 4.88 -13.22
N VAL A 65 24.51 3.82 -13.90
CA VAL A 65 25.38 3.02 -14.79
C VAL A 65 25.85 3.86 -15.97
N ALA A 66 24.95 4.55 -16.66
CA ALA A 66 25.29 5.39 -17.82
C ALA A 66 26.27 6.52 -17.46
N SER A 67 26.15 7.10 -16.26
CA SER A 67 27.00 8.20 -15.79
C SER A 67 28.45 7.80 -15.52
N ARG A 68 28.75 6.49 -15.40
CA ARG A 68 30.13 6.01 -15.19
C ARG A 68 30.95 6.07 -16.48
N ASP A 69 30.32 5.78 -17.61
CA ASP A 69 30.96 5.77 -18.93
C ASP A 69 30.02 6.37 -20.00
N PRO A 70 29.75 7.70 -19.96
CA PRO A 70 28.72 8.32 -20.82
C PRO A 70 29.01 8.18 -22.32
N SER A 71 30.29 8.12 -22.71
CA SER A 71 30.72 7.98 -24.11
C SER A 71 30.28 6.68 -24.76
N TRP A 72 30.09 5.60 -23.98
CA TRP A 72 29.59 4.32 -24.49
C TRP A 72 28.12 4.40 -24.92
N TYR A 73 27.37 5.32 -24.32
CA TYR A 73 25.95 5.53 -24.58
C TYR A 73 25.68 6.72 -25.49
N GLY A 74 26.72 7.51 -25.83
CA GLY A 74 26.55 8.74 -26.62
C GLY A 74 25.76 9.82 -25.89
N ILE A 75 25.79 9.82 -24.55
CA ILE A 75 25.05 10.76 -23.69
C ILE A 75 26.05 11.77 -23.13
N ASP A 76 25.68 13.05 -23.12
CA ASP A 76 26.50 14.10 -22.50
C ASP A 76 26.16 14.29 -20.99
N GLU A 77 27.05 14.97 -20.26
CA GLU A 77 26.88 15.19 -18.82
C GLU A 77 25.64 16.03 -18.48
N VAL A 78 25.25 16.96 -19.37
CA VAL A 78 24.06 17.80 -19.18
C VAL A 78 22.79 16.95 -19.27
N GLU A 79 22.75 16.03 -20.22
CA GLU A 79 21.68 15.07 -20.39
C GLU A 79 21.60 14.10 -19.20
N ILE A 80 22.73 13.59 -18.69
CA ILE A 80 22.74 12.79 -17.45
C ILE A 80 22.14 13.59 -16.28
N GLU A 81 22.51 14.86 -16.12
CA GLU A 81 21.98 15.70 -15.05
C GLU A 81 20.47 15.98 -15.24
N ASN A 82 20.01 16.20 -16.47
CA ASN A 82 18.59 16.35 -16.77
C ASN A 82 17.80 15.09 -16.36
N ARG A 83 18.34 13.91 -16.65
CA ARG A 83 17.74 12.62 -16.27
C ARG A 83 17.64 12.48 -14.75
N ARG A 84 18.73 12.77 -14.02
CA ARG A 84 18.76 12.75 -12.54
C ARG A 84 17.79 13.73 -11.91
N ARG A 85 17.72 14.94 -12.46
CA ARG A 85 16.80 15.96 -11.98
C ARG A 85 15.34 15.51 -12.14
N TRP A 86 15.00 14.91 -13.29
CA TRP A 86 13.66 14.41 -13.51
C TRP A 86 13.32 13.25 -12.56
N THR A 87 14.20 12.25 -12.38
CA THR A 87 13.94 11.13 -11.45
C THR A 87 13.79 11.61 -10.01
N SER A 88 14.61 12.57 -9.57
CA SER A 88 14.50 13.19 -8.24
C SER A 88 13.15 13.91 -8.04
N ASN A 89 12.71 14.68 -9.04
CA ASN A 89 11.42 15.35 -9.00
C ASN A 89 10.25 14.37 -8.97
N ALA A 90 10.27 13.32 -9.80
CA ALA A 90 9.25 12.27 -9.83
C ALA A 90 9.15 11.57 -8.47
N ARG A 91 10.28 11.15 -7.90
CA ARG A 91 10.35 10.53 -6.56
C ARG A 91 9.79 11.44 -5.47
N THR A 92 10.05 12.75 -5.55
CA THR A 92 9.53 13.74 -4.58
C THR A 92 8.01 13.91 -4.69
N GLN A 93 7.47 13.97 -5.91
CA GLN A 93 6.02 14.06 -6.14
C GLN A 93 5.29 12.85 -5.55
N VAL A 94 5.73 11.63 -5.89
CA VAL A 94 5.09 10.40 -5.40
C VAL A 94 5.18 10.28 -3.88
N ARG A 95 6.33 10.60 -3.28
CA ARG A 95 6.49 10.61 -1.82
C ARG A 95 5.56 11.60 -1.12
N THR A 96 5.28 12.74 -1.75
CA THR A 96 4.37 13.75 -1.20
C THR A 96 2.93 13.25 -1.16
N VAL A 97 2.48 12.65 -2.27
CA VAL A 97 1.15 12.01 -2.36
C VAL A 97 1.02 10.90 -1.31
N LYS A 98 1.98 9.98 -1.27
CA LYS A 98 2.01 8.86 -0.31
C LYS A 98 1.88 9.32 1.14
N LYS A 99 2.70 10.29 1.56
CA LYS A 99 2.65 10.86 2.91
C LYS A 99 1.30 11.49 3.25
N THR A 100 0.68 12.15 2.27
CA THR A 100 -0.61 12.82 2.46
C THR A 100 -1.72 11.79 2.69
N VAL A 101 -1.73 10.70 1.90
CA VAL A 101 -2.70 9.60 2.06
C VAL A 101 -2.48 8.85 3.39
N GLU A 102 -1.24 8.60 3.77
CA GLU A 102 -0.91 7.96 5.05
C GLU A 102 -1.38 8.79 6.25
N ALA A 103 -1.19 10.12 6.18
CA ALA A 103 -1.68 11.04 7.22
C ALA A 103 -3.22 11.06 7.29
N GLY A 104 -3.92 11.07 6.14
CA GLY A 104 -5.39 11.05 6.09
C GLY A 104 -5.99 9.77 6.69
N LYS A 105 -5.30 8.63 6.57
CA LYS A 105 -5.75 7.33 7.11
C LYS A 105 -5.74 7.27 8.65
N GLY A 106 -4.87 8.06 9.30
CA GLY A 106 -4.79 8.16 10.76
C GLY A 106 -6.07 8.71 11.41
N SER A 107 -6.80 9.57 10.71
CA SER A 107 -8.06 10.16 11.19
C SER A 107 -9.22 9.15 11.18
N ASN A 108 -9.31 8.29 10.15
CA ASN A 108 -10.42 7.34 9.99
C ASN A 108 -10.24 6.04 10.80
N THR A 109 -9.01 5.72 11.21
CA THR A 109 -8.74 4.54 12.05
C THR A 109 -9.12 4.80 13.51
N ALA A 110 -8.98 6.04 13.99
CA ALA A 110 -9.37 6.43 15.35
C ALA A 110 -10.89 6.32 15.59
N THR A 111 -11.71 6.58 14.57
CA THR A 111 -13.17 6.41 14.61
C THR A 111 -13.60 4.94 14.69
N HIS A 112 -12.95 4.02 13.97
CA HIS A 112 -13.23 2.59 14.10
C HIS A 112 -12.76 1.98 15.43
N ALA A 113 -11.65 2.46 15.99
CA ALA A 113 -11.23 2.09 17.35
C ALA A 113 -12.24 2.54 18.42
N SER A 114 -12.87 3.71 18.22
CA SER A 114 -13.92 4.23 19.10
C SER A 114 -15.20 3.40 19.05
N ILE A 115 -15.63 2.92 17.87
CA ILE A 115 -16.83 2.07 17.72
C ILE A 115 -16.64 0.69 18.40
N ASN A 116 -15.45 0.09 18.28
CA ASN A 116 -15.10 -1.15 19.00
C ASN A 116 -15.02 -0.93 20.53
N GLY A 117 -14.63 0.27 20.97
CA GLY A 117 -14.70 0.67 22.38
C GLY A 117 -16.14 0.78 22.88
N MET A 118 -17.05 1.35 22.08
CA MET A 118 -18.47 1.50 22.46
C MET A 118 -19.24 0.17 22.50
N HIS A 119 -18.93 -0.79 21.61
CA HIS A 119 -19.51 -2.14 21.69
C HIS A 119 -19.10 -2.87 22.97
N ARG A 120 -17.88 -2.61 23.47
CA ARG A 120 -17.38 -3.16 24.73
C ARG A 120 -18.07 -2.53 25.95
N GLU A 121 -18.41 -1.25 25.88
CA GLU A 121 -19.13 -0.52 26.95
C GLU A 121 -20.60 -0.96 27.04
N LEU A 122 -21.27 -1.21 25.90
CA LEU A 122 -22.68 -1.65 25.85
C LEU A 122 -22.91 -3.10 26.33
N MET A 123 -21.86 -3.93 26.37
CA MET A 123 -21.87 -5.27 26.96
C MET A 123 -21.56 -5.26 28.48
N ARG A 124 -21.29 -4.09 29.07
CA ARG A 124 -20.98 -3.94 30.49
C ARG A 124 -22.26 -3.60 31.27
N LEU A 125 -23.02 -4.63 31.64
CA LEU A 125 -24.19 -4.51 32.52
C LEU A 125 -23.81 -3.88 33.88
N PRO A 126 -24.68 -3.07 34.52
CA PRO A 126 -24.45 -2.59 35.87
C PRO A 126 -24.85 -3.69 36.88
N ASP A 127 -23.86 -4.26 37.56
CA ASP A 127 -24.10 -5.21 38.66
C ASP A 127 -24.70 -4.46 39.87
N SER A 128 -25.99 -4.72 40.13
CA SER A 128 -26.65 -4.38 41.40
C SER A 128 -27.05 -5.67 42.12
N HIS A 129 -26.40 -5.90 43.25
CA HIS A 129 -26.83 -6.64 44.44
C HIS A 129 -27.42 -8.08 44.32
N GLN A 130 -26.69 -8.99 44.99
CA GLN A 130 -27.17 -10.14 45.79
C GLN A 130 -28.17 -11.13 45.16
N SER A 131 -27.74 -12.38 44.99
CA SER A 131 -28.19 -13.55 45.80
C SER A 131 -27.96 -14.88 45.07
N THR A 132 -27.24 -15.78 45.74
CA THR A 132 -27.45 -17.24 45.80
C THR A 132 -27.42 -18.12 44.54
N SER A 133 -26.59 -19.18 44.66
CA SER A 133 -26.78 -20.55 44.16
C SER A 133 -26.19 -20.95 42.80
N LYS A 134 -25.06 -21.66 42.89
CA LYS A 134 -24.70 -22.91 42.18
C LYS A 134 -25.31 -23.13 40.78
N SER A 135 -24.46 -23.13 39.74
CA SER A 135 -24.06 -24.35 39.00
C SER A 135 -23.39 -24.01 37.65
N ASN A 136 -22.37 -24.80 37.29
CA ASN A 136 -21.76 -24.98 35.97
C ASN A 136 -20.94 -23.84 35.36
N GLN A 137 -19.67 -23.86 35.76
CA GLN A 137 -18.53 -23.26 35.08
C GLN A 137 -17.97 -24.29 34.08
N TYR A 138 -18.47 -24.36 32.84
CA TYR A 138 -17.81 -25.11 31.76
C TYR A 138 -18.11 -24.49 30.38
N SER A 139 -17.01 -24.16 29.68
CA SER A 139 -16.84 -24.26 28.21
C SER A 139 -17.42 -23.18 27.28
N ALA A 140 -17.21 -21.88 27.57
CA ALA A 140 -17.27 -20.84 26.54
C ALA A 140 -15.88 -20.47 25.95
N GLY A 141 -14.79 -20.65 26.71
CA GLY A 141 -13.43 -20.27 26.29
C GLY A 141 -12.74 -21.24 25.33
N ASP A 142 -13.06 -22.55 25.39
CA ASP A 142 -12.45 -23.56 24.52
C ASP A 142 -12.96 -23.48 23.06
N ASN A 143 -14.18 -22.98 22.86
CA ASN A 143 -14.72 -22.85 21.51
C ASN A 143 -14.05 -21.73 20.71
N ASP A 144 -13.67 -20.63 21.38
CA ASP A 144 -12.98 -19.52 20.73
C ASP A 144 -11.55 -19.92 20.35
N ASP A 145 -10.84 -20.64 21.23
CA ASP A 145 -9.47 -21.14 20.96
C ASP A 145 -9.48 -22.24 19.86
N PHE A 146 -10.52 -23.08 19.82
CA PHE A 146 -10.71 -24.04 18.73
C PHE A 146 -11.01 -23.35 17.39
N ILE A 147 -11.82 -22.29 17.36
CA ILE A 147 -12.14 -21.55 16.14
C ILE A 147 -10.92 -20.76 15.64
N GLU A 148 -10.16 -20.13 16.53
CA GLU A 148 -8.94 -19.41 16.17
C GLU A 148 -7.87 -20.37 15.63
N SER A 149 -7.65 -21.51 16.31
CA SER A 149 -6.69 -22.53 15.86
C SER A 149 -7.07 -23.25 14.55
N GLU A 150 -8.35 -23.49 14.27
CA GLU A 150 -8.80 -24.00 12.96
C GLU A 150 -8.69 -22.94 11.85
N SER A 151 -8.96 -21.67 12.15
CA SER A 151 -8.84 -20.59 11.17
C SER A 151 -7.39 -20.39 10.69
N ASP A 152 -6.42 -20.48 11.60
CA ASP A 152 -5.00 -20.42 11.28
C ASP A 152 -4.54 -21.62 10.44
N ARG A 153 -5.10 -22.81 10.70
CA ARG A 153 -4.86 -24.01 9.88
C ARG A 153 -5.37 -23.84 8.46
N GLN A 154 -6.57 -23.30 8.26
CA GLN A 154 -7.11 -23.04 6.93
C GLN A 154 -6.28 -21.99 6.18
N MET A 155 -5.81 -20.95 6.86
CA MET A 155 -4.93 -19.94 6.26
C MET A 155 -3.55 -20.49 5.87
N LEU A 156 -2.97 -21.39 6.68
CA LEU A 156 -1.71 -22.07 6.36
C LEU A 156 -1.85 -23.00 5.15
N LEU A 157 -2.95 -23.72 5.03
CA LEU A 157 -3.23 -24.58 3.87
C LEU A 157 -3.41 -23.77 2.58
N ILE A 158 -4.04 -22.59 2.65
CA ILE A 158 -4.17 -21.66 1.52
C ILE A 158 -2.80 -21.10 1.12
N LYS A 159 -1.97 -20.67 2.09
CA LYS A 159 -0.61 -20.17 1.81
C LYS A 159 0.32 -21.25 1.25
N CYS A 160 0.26 -22.49 1.75
CA CYS A 160 1.03 -23.61 1.21
C CYS A 160 0.54 -24.06 -0.17
N GLY A 161 -0.78 -24.03 -0.43
CA GLY A 161 -1.33 -24.34 -1.76
C GLY A 161 -0.94 -23.31 -2.83
N ILE A 162 -0.90 -22.02 -2.45
CA ILE A 162 -0.47 -20.93 -3.33
C ILE A 162 1.06 -20.96 -3.56
N LEU A 163 1.86 -21.32 -2.56
CA LEU A 163 3.31 -21.50 -2.76
C LEU A 163 3.65 -22.72 -3.64
N CYS A 164 2.90 -23.82 -3.51
CA CYS A 164 3.14 -25.04 -4.28
C CYS A 164 2.77 -24.88 -5.77
N THR A 165 1.85 -23.97 -6.10
CA THR A 165 1.52 -23.62 -7.49
C THR A 165 2.49 -22.62 -8.12
N CYS A 166 3.22 -21.82 -7.33
CA CYS A 166 4.23 -20.88 -7.83
C CYS A 166 5.63 -21.50 -8.08
N ILE A 167 5.89 -22.72 -7.61
CA ILE A 167 7.19 -23.40 -7.80
C ILE A 167 7.18 -24.35 -9.03
N GLN A 168 6.02 -24.58 -9.65
CA GLN A 168 5.87 -25.53 -10.76
C GLN A 168 5.64 -24.87 -12.14
N LEU A 169 5.82 -23.56 -12.26
CA LEU A 169 5.81 -22.79 -13.52
C LEU A 169 7.10 -21.98 -13.64
#